data_AF-W2PFY1-F1
#
_entry.id   AF-W2PFY1-F1
#
_cell.length_a   1.000
_cell.length_b   1.000
_cell.length_c   1.000
_cell.angle_alpha   90.00
_cell.angle_beta   90.00
_cell.angle_gamma   90.00
#
_symmetry.space_group_name_H-M   'P 1'
#
loop_
_entity.id
_entity.type
_entity.pdbx_description
1 polymer ?
#
loop_
_entity_poly.entity_id
_entity_poly.type
_entity_poly.pdbx_seq_one_letter_code
_entity_poly.pdbx_strand_id
1 'polypeptide(L)' 'MPTFRRSYSIAEKVSILSSYDPGAQGSGFHALGHRHDISSSTIRGWWSHKEELQAALRDR' A
#
# COMPACT_ATOMS: atom_id res chain seq x y z
N MET A 1 21.41 -7.37 -11.06
CA MET A 1 20.00 -7.09 -11.44
C MET A 1 19.63 -5.73 -10.87
N PRO A 2 19.37 -4.69 -11.68
CA PRO A 2 18.89 -3.43 -11.14
C PRO A 2 17.51 -3.67 -10.52
N THR A 3 17.39 -3.49 -9.21
CA THR A 3 16.10 -3.47 -8.55
C THR A 3 15.43 -2.16 -8.92
N PHE A 4 14.57 -2.19 -9.94
CA PHE A 4 13.73 -1.03 -10.28
C PHE A 4 12.79 -0.77 -9.10
N ARG A 5 13.23 0.11 -8.20
CA ARG A 5 12.41 0.55 -7.08
C ARG A 5 11.36 1.50 -7.64
N ARG A 6 10.14 0.98 -7.83
CA ARG A 6 8.99 1.83 -8.16
C ARG A 6 8.79 2.83 -7.02
N SER A 7 8.83 4.11 -7.37
CA SER A 7 8.40 5.18 -6.47
C SER A 7 6.88 5.27 -6.51
N TYR A 8 6.25 5.21 -5.35
CA TYR A 8 4.81 5.37 -5.20
C TYR A 8 4.51 6.71 -4.56
N SER A 9 3.61 7.48 -5.19
CA SER A 9 3.09 8.72 -4.64
C SER A 9 2.23 8.46 -3.40
N ILE A 10 2.06 9.47 -2.55
CA ILE A 10 1.21 9.36 -1.35
C ILE A 10 -0.22 8.94 -1.73
N ALA A 11 -0.78 9.55 -2.78
CA ALA A 11 -2.10 9.20 -3.31
C ALA A 11 -2.20 7.75 -3.77
N GLU A 12 -1.18 7.24 -4.47
CA GLU A 12 -1.13 5.85 -4.93
C GLU A 12 -1.10 4.88 -3.74
N LYS A 13 -0.24 5.16 -2.75
CA LYS A 13 -0.18 4.36 -1.52
C LYS A 13 -1.54 4.31 -0.83
N VAL A 14 -2.19 5.46 -0.63
CA VAL A 14 -3.52 5.53 0.00
C VAL A 14 -4.57 4.79 -0.82
N SER A 15 -4.57 4.93 -2.15
CA SER A 15 -5.50 4.22 -3.04
C SER A 15 -5.34 2.70 -2.96
N ILE A 16 -4.09 2.21 -2.93
CA ILE A 16 -3.79 0.78 -2.80
C ILE A 16 -4.26 0.28 -1.43
N LEU A 17 -3.97 1.02 -0.36
CA LEU A 17 -4.42 0.65 1.00
C LEU A 17 -5.94 0.72 1.16
N SER A 18 -6.65 1.59 0.45
CA SER A 18 -8.12 1.62 0.46
C SER A 18 -8.74 0.42 -0.24
N SER A 19 -7.99 -0.27 -1.10
CA SER A 19 -8.42 -1.52 -1.75
C SER A 19 -8.23 -2.74 -0.84
N TYR A 20 -7.61 -2.58 0.32
CA TYR A 20 -7.44 -3.63 1.33
C TYR A 20 -8.67 -3.72 2.22
N ASP A 21 -9.33 -4.88 2.20
CA ASP A 21 -10.43 -5.20 3.10
C ASP A 21 -9.98 -6.24 4.14
N PRO A 22 -9.83 -5.86 5.43
CA PRO A 22 -9.35 -6.77 6.47
C PRO A 22 -10.34 -7.87 6.87
N GLY A 23 -11.56 -7.87 6.33
CA GLY A 23 -12.60 -8.88 6.61
C GLY A 23 -12.78 -9.91 5.49
N ALA A 24 -12.33 -9.61 4.28
CA ALA A 24 -12.49 -10.51 3.14
C ALA A 24 -11.46 -11.65 3.17
N GLN A 25 -11.94 -12.90 3.28
CA GLN A 25 -11.12 -14.09 3.11
C GLN A 25 -10.34 -14.03 1.80
N GLY A 26 -9.02 -14.26 1.86
CA GLY A 26 -8.13 -14.21 0.70
C GLY A 26 -7.69 -12.81 0.26
N SER A 27 -8.04 -11.75 1.00
CA SER A 27 -7.70 -10.35 0.67
C SER A 27 -6.59 -9.76 1.54
N GLY A 28 -5.71 -10.62 2.07
CA GLY A 28 -4.55 -10.22 2.87
C GLY A 28 -3.54 -9.36 2.10
N PHE A 29 -2.55 -8.80 2.81
CA PHE A 29 -1.45 -8.03 2.18
C PHE A 29 -0.69 -8.82 1.09
N HIS A 30 -0.70 -10.15 1.15
CA HIS A 30 -0.13 -10.99 0.10
C HIS A 30 -0.91 -10.89 -1.22
N ALA A 31 -2.24 -10.98 -1.18
CA ALA A 31 -3.08 -10.86 -2.36
C ALA A 31 -3.09 -9.43 -2.92
N LEU A 32 -3.13 -8.42 -2.04
CA LEU A 32 -3.02 -7.02 -2.44
C LEU A 32 -1.67 -6.74 -3.10
N GLY A 33 -0.59 -7.26 -2.51
CA GLY A 33 0.75 -7.16 -3.06
C GLY A 33 0.87 -7.76 -4.45
N HIS A 34 0.33 -8.96 -4.65
CA HIS A 34 0.34 -9.63 -5.94
C HIS A 34 -0.41 -8.85 -7.04
N ARG A 35 -1.52 -8.17 -6.71
CA ARG A 35 -2.28 -7.36 -7.69
C ARG A 35 -1.53 -6.12 -8.16
N HIS A 36 -0.69 -5.55 -7.30
CA HIS A 36 0.00 -4.29 -7.56
C HIS A 36 1.50 -4.45 -7.84
N ASP A 37 2.01 -5.69 -7.86
CA ASP A 37 3.45 -5.99 -7.94
C ASP A 37 4.25 -5.33 -6.79
N ILE A 38 3.72 -5.46 -5.57
CA ILE A 38 4.29 -4.89 -4.35
C ILE A 38 4.49 -6.00 -3.33
N SER A 39 5.63 -6.00 -2.64
CA SER A 39 5.83 -6.96 -1.56
C SER A 39 4.87 -6.67 -0.39
N SER A 40 4.34 -7.74 0.20
CA SER A 40 3.45 -7.64 1.37
C SER A 40 4.11 -6.92 2.56
N SER A 41 5.44 -7.01 2.68
CA SER A 41 6.22 -6.25 3.66
C SER A 41 6.18 -4.73 3.42
N THR A 42 6.22 -4.30 2.16
CA THR A 42 6.09 -2.89 1.78
C THR A 42 4.69 -2.38 2.13
N ILE A 43 3.64 -3.14 1.78
CA ILE A 43 2.25 -2.81 2.12
C ILE A 43 2.07 -2.73 3.64
N ARG A 44 2.63 -3.68 4.39
CA ARG A 44 2.58 -3.65 5.86
C ARG A 44 3.23 -2.38 6.41
N GLY A 45 4.38 -1.98 5.86
CA GLY A 45 5.03 -0.72 6.24
C GLY A 45 4.14 0.50 5.98
N TRP A 46 3.48 0.56 4.82
CA TRP A 46 2.54 1.65 4.53
C TRP A 46 1.31 1.62 5.43
N TRP A 47 0.80 0.43 5.75
CA TRP A 47 -0.34 0.26 6.65
C TRP A 47 -0.03 0.76 8.06
N SER A 48 1.17 0.51 8.58
CA SER A 48 1.63 1.05 9.87
C SER A 48 1.66 2.58 9.91
N HIS A 49 1.89 3.24 8.77
CA HIS A 49 1.91 4.70 8.64
C HIS A 49 0.68 5.24 7.87
N LYS A 50 -0.43 4.50 7.84
CA LYS A 50 -1.60 4.85 7.03
C LYS A 50 -2.17 6.22 7.40
N GLU A 51 -2.22 6.53 8.70
CA GLU A 51 -2.75 7.80 9.20
C GLU A 51 -1.89 8.98 8.74
N GLU A 52 -0.57 8.85 8.80
CA GLU A 52 0.37 9.85 8.29
C GLU A 52 0.25 10.03 6.77
N LEU A 53 0.09 8.93 6.03
CA LEU A 53 -0.14 8.99 4.57
C LEU A 53 -1.45 9.70 4.23
N GLN A 54 -2.51 9.49 5.01
CA GLN A 54 -3.79 10.17 4.81
C GLN A 54 -3.72 11.65 5.21
N ALA A 55 -3.02 11.98 6.29
CA ALA A 55 -2.78 13.36 6.70
C ALA A 55 -1.99 14.13 5.63
N ALA A 56 -0.90 13.54 5.13
CA ALA A 56 -0.08 14.13 4.07
C ALA A 56 -0.81 14.25 2.72
N LEU A 57 -1.85 13.43 2.48
CA LEU A 57 -2.71 13.58 1.30
C LEU A 57 -3.69 14.75 1.45
N ARG A 58 -4.15 15.04 2.67
CA ARG A 58 -5.08 16.15 2.97
C ARG A 58 -4.39 17.51 3.04
N ASP A 59 -3.10 17.53 3.37
CA ASP A 59 -2.28 18.75 3.48
C ASP A 59 -1.85 19.33 2.12
N ARG A 60 -2.24 18.68 1.02
CA ARG A 60 -1.85 19.01 -0.36
C ARG A 60 -2.99 19.64 -1.15
#